data_AF-A0A2S9G386-F1
#
_entry.id   AF-A0A2S9G386-F1
#
_cell.length_a   1.000
_cell.length_b   1.000
_cell.length_c   1.000
_cell.angle_alpha   90.00
_cell.angle_beta   90.00
_cell.angle_gamma   90.00
#
_symmetry.space_group_name_H-M   'P 1'
#
loop_
_entity.id
_entity.type
_entity.pdbx_description
1 polymer ?
#
loop_
_entity_poly.entity_id
_entity_poly.type
_entity_poly.pdbx_seq_one_letter_code
_entity_poly.pdbx_strand_id
1 'polypeptide(L)'
;ANGIDEIRKAVRYQIKHGAQLIKVCVSGGVMSLTGEAGAQHYSDEELRAIVDEAHRRGLKVAAHTHGAEAVKHAVACGIDCIEH
;
A
#
# COMPACT_ATOMS: atom_id res chain seq x y z
N ALA A 1 2.64 4.06 -8.83
CA ALA A 1 2.33 3.10 -9.90
C ALA A 1 0.81 3.14 -10.04
N ASN A 2 0.28 3.26 -11.24
CA ASN A 2 -1.14 3.48 -11.46
C ASN A 2 -1.73 2.25 -12.17
N GLY A 3 -2.67 1.56 -11.54
CA GLY A 3 -3.23 0.31 -12.03
C GLY A 3 -2.45 -0.94 -11.62
N ILE A 4 -3.17 -2.07 -11.68
CA ILE A 4 -2.74 -3.37 -11.13
C ILE A 4 -1.42 -3.87 -11.73
N ASP A 5 -1.24 -3.76 -13.04
CA ASP A 5 -0.04 -4.28 -13.71
C ASP A 5 1.22 -3.50 -13.34
N GLU A 6 1.12 -2.15 -13.28
CA GLU A 6 2.24 -1.31 -12.83
C GLU A 6 2.58 -1.56 -11.37
N ILE A 7 1.57 -1.77 -10.53
CA ILE A 7 1.73 -2.11 -9.11
C ILE A 7 2.50 -3.42 -8.95
N ARG A 8 2.07 -4.48 -9.63
CA ARG A 8 2.76 -5.79 -9.56
C ARG A 8 4.20 -5.66 -10.03
N LYS A 9 4.43 -4.92 -11.12
CA LYS A 9 5.79 -4.64 -11.62
C LYS A 9 6.62 -3.89 -10.57
N ALA A 10 6.05 -2.88 -9.91
CA ALA A 10 6.73 -2.11 -8.87
C ALA A 10 7.07 -2.97 -7.64
N VAL A 11 6.13 -3.79 -7.15
CA VAL A 11 6.39 -4.71 -6.03
C VAL A 11 7.52 -5.68 -6.40
N ARG A 12 7.43 -6.35 -7.56
CA ARG A 12 8.48 -7.26 -8.03
C ARG A 12 9.84 -6.59 -8.16
N TYR A 13 9.86 -5.34 -8.61
CA TYR A 13 11.08 -4.55 -8.71
C TYR A 13 11.71 -4.33 -7.33
N GLN A 14 10.93 -3.90 -6.33
CA GLN A 14 11.44 -3.71 -4.97
C GLN A 14 11.98 -5.00 -4.37
N ILE A 15 11.24 -6.11 -4.54
CA ILE A 15 11.65 -7.43 -4.04
C ILE A 15 12.95 -7.89 -4.74
N LYS A 16 13.04 -7.73 -6.06
CA LYS A 16 14.26 -8.04 -6.83
C LYS A 16 15.48 -7.28 -6.29
N HIS A 17 15.27 -6.07 -5.77
CA HIS A 17 16.33 -5.22 -5.21
C HIS A 17 16.51 -5.36 -3.70
N GLY A 18 16.00 -6.44 -3.10
CA GLY A 18 16.31 -6.82 -1.72
C GLY A 18 15.39 -6.19 -0.67
N ALA A 19 14.25 -5.63 -1.06
CA ALA A 19 13.25 -5.19 -0.10
C ALA A 19 12.80 -6.36 0.79
N GLN A 20 12.77 -6.15 2.10
CA GLN A 20 12.34 -7.14 3.10
C GLN A 20 10.88 -6.98 3.52
N LEU A 21 10.24 -5.89 3.08
CA LEU A 21 8.83 -5.58 3.22
C LEU A 21 8.44 -4.60 2.13
N ILE A 22 7.14 -4.47 1.88
CA ILE A 22 6.60 -3.45 0.97
C ILE A 22 5.94 -2.36 1.81
N LYS A 23 6.29 -1.09 1.53
CA LYS A 23 5.63 0.08 2.13
C LYS A 23 4.78 0.77 1.07
N VAL A 24 3.53 1.06 1.38
CA VAL A 24 2.59 1.78 0.51
C VAL A 24 1.97 2.97 1.25
N CYS A 25 1.68 4.06 0.54
CA CYS A 25 0.87 5.16 1.04
C CYS A 25 -0.57 4.98 0.58
N VAL A 26 -1.45 4.57 1.50
CA VAL A 26 -2.86 4.28 1.22
C VAL A 26 -3.71 5.55 1.26
N SER A 27 -3.25 6.57 2.00
CA SER A 27 -3.87 7.88 2.04
C SER A 27 -2.88 9.04 1.87
N GLY A 28 -3.42 10.25 1.70
CA GLY A 28 -2.68 11.50 1.83
C GLY A 28 -2.07 11.64 3.23
N GLY A 29 -0.85 12.18 3.29
CA GLY A 29 -0.13 12.40 4.54
C GLY A 29 -0.14 13.87 4.97
N VAL A 30 0.13 14.11 6.25
CA VAL A 30 0.18 15.49 6.81
C VAL A 30 1.23 16.36 6.11
N MET A 31 2.33 15.76 5.63
CA MET A 31 3.43 16.45 4.94
C MET A 31 3.30 16.42 3.41
N SER A 32 2.18 15.91 2.87
CA SER A 32 1.95 15.90 1.43
C SER A 32 1.70 17.33 0.93
N LEU A 33 2.35 17.69 -0.18
CA LEU A 33 2.13 18.98 -0.86
C LEU A 33 0.80 19.04 -1.62
N THR A 34 0.12 17.89 -1.77
CA THR A 34 -1.10 17.73 -2.55
C THR A 34 -2.06 16.77 -1.83
N GLY A 35 -3.36 17.06 -1.96
CA GLY A 35 -4.43 16.25 -1.40
C GLY A 35 -4.73 16.53 0.07
N GLU A 36 -5.91 16.09 0.52
CA GLU A 36 -6.27 16.13 1.93
C GLU A 36 -5.60 14.98 2.68
N ALA A 37 -5.13 15.26 3.91
CA ALA A 37 -4.66 14.22 4.79
C ALA A 37 -5.80 13.21 5.05
N GLY A 38 -5.53 11.94 4.80
CA GLY A 38 -6.49 10.85 4.96
C GLY A 38 -7.38 10.54 3.74
N ALA A 39 -7.30 11.31 2.65
CA ALA A 39 -7.97 10.93 1.40
C ALA A 39 -7.33 9.64 0.84
N GLN A 40 -8.15 8.65 0.47
CA GLN A 40 -7.68 7.36 -0.05
C GLN A 40 -7.08 7.50 -1.46
N HIS A 41 -5.91 6.91 -1.68
CA HIS A 41 -5.18 7.02 -2.95
C HIS A 41 -5.36 5.82 -3.88
N TYR A 42 -5.47 4.60 -3.34
CA TYR A 42 -5.58 3.37 -4.12
C TYR A 42 -6.97 2.75 -3.96
N SER A 43 -7.46 2.12 -5.04
CA SER A 43 -8.62 1.24 -4.96
C SER A 43 -8.30 -0.03 -4.16
N ASP A 44 -9.34 -0.71 -3.66
CA ASP A 44 -9.14 -1.99 -2.97
C ASP A 44 -8.49 -3.05 -3.88
N GLU A 45 -8.76 -3.04 -5.18
CA GLU A 45 -8.17 -3.97 -6.15
C GLU A 45 -6.65 -3.76 -6.25
N GLU A 46 -6.22 -2.51 -6.28
CA GLU A 46 -4.82 -2.13 -6.29
C GLU A 46 -4.13 -2.50 -4.98
N LEU A 47 -4.76 -2.26 -3.83
CA LEU A 47 -4.22 -2.67 -2.53
C LEU A 47 -4.08 -4.19 -2.42
N ARG A 48 -5.10 -4.95 -2.84
CA ARG A 48 -5.03 -6.42 -2.87
C ARG A 48 -3.94 -6.92 -3.81
N ALA A 49 -3.70 -6.24 -4.93
CA ALA A 49 -2.60 -6.60 -5.83
C ALA A 49 -1.22 -6.40 -5.20
N ILE A 50 -1.03 -5.35 -4.38
CA ILE A 50 0.18 -5.13 -3.60
C ILE A 50 0.38 -6.27 -2.60
N VAL A 51 -0.66 -6.55 -1.81
CA VAL A 51 -0.64 -7.57 -0.74
C VAL A 51 -0.37 -8.95 -1.32
N ASP A 52 -1.13 -9.37 -2.34
CA ASP A 52 -0.95 -10.66 -3.00
C ASP A 52 0.47 -10.84 -3.56
N GLU A 53 1.03 -9.84 -4.23
CA GLU A 53 2.36 -9.94 -4.82
C GLU A 53 3.48 -9.98 -3.75
N ALA A 54 3.34 -9.23 -2.66
CA ALA A 54 4.27 -9.27 -1.53
C ALA A 54 4.20 -10.60 -0.76
N HIS A 55 2.98 -11.05 -0.44
CA HIS A 55 2.72 -12.27 0.32
C HIS A 55 3.16 -13.54 -0.43
N ARG A 56 3.05 -13.58 -1.76
CA ARG A 56 3.62 -14.67 -2.60
C ARG A 56 5.12 -14.85 -2.43
N ARG A 57 5.82 -13.84 -1.90
CA ARG A 57 7.26 -13.88 -1.60
C ARG A 57 7.54 -13.94 -0.09
N GLY A 58 6.52 -14.13 0.74
CA GLY A 58 6.63 -14.19 2.19
C GLY A 58 6.95 -12.85 2.85
N LEU A 59 6.75 -11.73 2.15
CA LEU A 59 7.03 -10.40 2.68
C LEU A 59 5.76 -9.76 3.20
N LYS A 60 5.88 -8.97 4.27
CA LYS A 60 4.79 -8.18 4.84
C LYS A 60 4.60 -6.86 4.09
N VAL A 61 3.42 -6.27 4.25
CA VAL A 61 3.07 -4.95 3.74
C VAL A 61 2.72 -4.01 4.89
N ALA A 62 3.37 -2.84 4.92
CA ALA A 62 3.01 -1.74 5.80
C ALA A 62 2.29 -0.64 4.99
N ALA A 63 1.26 -0.05 5.56
CA ALA A 63 0.53 1.08 4.97
C ALA A 63 0.77 2.36 5.77
N HIS A 64 1.05 3.47 5.10
CA HIS A 64 0.83 4.79 5.69
C HIS A 64 -0.64 5.15 5.50
N THR A 65 -1.30 5.48 6.61
CA THR A 65 -2.73 5.77 6.67
C THR A 65 -3.00 6.97 7.58
N HIS A 66 -3.96 7.78 7.20
CA HIS A 66 -4.66 8.70 8.07
C HIS A 66 -6.16 8.57 7.78
N GLY A 67 -6.99 8.79 8.79
CA GLY A 67 -8.45 8.68 8.64
C GLY A 67 -8.97 7.25 8.79
N ALA A 68 -10.09 7.12 9.49
CA ALA A 68 -10.65 5.82 9.88
C ALA A 68 -11.05 4.94 8.68
N GLU A 69 -11.55 5.54 7.60
CA GLU A 69 -11.95 4.77 6.41
C GLU A 69 -10.74 4.16 5.71
N ALA A 70 -9.66 4.92 5.49
CA ALA A 70 -8.44 4.40 4.88
C ALA A 70 -7.85 3.22 5.68
N VAL A 71 -7.91 3.29 7.02
CA VAL A 71 -7.50 2.18 7.90
C VAL A 71 -8.39 0.95 7.68
N LYS A 72 -9.71 1.11 7.65
CA LYS A 72 -10.64 -0.01 7.40
C LYS A 72 -10.38 -0.66 6.04
N HIS A 73 -10.18 0.13 5.00
CA HIS A 73 -9.85 -0.36 3.66
C HIS A 73 -8.51 -1.13 3.65
N ALA A 74 -7.46 -0.56 4.25
CA ALA A 74 -6.16 -1.21 4.36
C ALA A 74 -6.24 -2.57 5.07
N VAL A 75 -6.93 -2.63 6.21
CA VAL A 75 -7.14 -3.88 6.97
C VAL A 75 -7.95 -4.89 6.15
N ALA A 76 -9.04 -4.46 5.50
CA ALA A 76 -9.87 -5.33 4.66
C ALA A 76 -9.12 -5.89 3.43
N CYS A 77 -8.07 -5.20 2.97
CA CYS A 77 -7.23 -5.65 1.86
C CYS A 77 -6.06 -6.55 2.30
N GLY A 78 -5.86 -6.77 3.60
CA GLY A 78 -4.83 -7.67 4.13
C GLY A 78 -3.47 -7.01 4.37
N ILE A 79 -3.43 -5.69 4.60
CA ILE A 79 -2.22 -5.01 5.06
C ILE A 79 -1.82 -5.53 6.46
N ASP A 80 -0.53 -5.82 6.66
CA ASP A 80 -0.01 -6.43 7.88
C ASP A 80 0.29 -5.41 9.00
N CYS A 81 0.64 -4.17 8.64
CA CYS A 81 1.01 -3.11 9.57
C CYS A 81 0.41 -1.77 9.16
N ILE A 82 -0.33 -1.14 10.08
CA ILE A 82 -0.94 0.17 9.88
C ILE A 82 -0.05 1.20 10.58
N GLU A 83 0.45 2.19 9.82
CA GLU A 83 1.24 3.30 10.35
C GLU A 83 0.41 4.59 10.37
N HIS A 84 0.40 5.24 11.54
CA HIS A 84 -0.37 6.43 11.91
C HIS A 84 -1.90 6.25 11.94
#